data_AF-A0A351VFK8-F1
#
_entry.id   AF-A0A351VFK8-F1
#
_cell.length_a   1.000
_cell.length_b   1.000
_cell.length_c   1.000
_cell.angle_alpha   90.00
_cell.angle_beta   90.00
_cell.angle_gamma   90.00
#
_symmetry.space_group_name_H-M   'P 1'
#
loop_
_entity.id
_entity.type
_entity.pdbx_description
1 polymer ?
#
loop_
_entity_poly.entity_id
_entity_poly.type
_entity_poly.pdbx_seq_one_letter_code
_entity_poly.pdbx_strand_id
1 'polypeptide(L)' 'LYYNEDFNLREIGETLGLTESRISQLISQAMVRLRGRLKLHKN' A
#
# COMPACT_ATOMS: atom_id res chain seq x y z
N LEU A 1 -1.45 3.44 26.29
CA LEU A 1 -2.11 2.78 25.15
C LEU A 1 -1.36 3.19 23.90
N TYR A 2 -0.41 2.37 23.44
CA TYR A 2 0.30 2.60 22.18
C TYR A 2 -0.29 1.65 21.15
N TYR A 3 -1.21 2.14 20.32
CA TYR A 3 -1.55 1.45 19.08
C TYR A 3 -0.40 1.72 18.11
N ASN A 4 0.64 0.89 18.22
CA ASN A 4 1.85 0.95 17.42
C ASN A 4 1.82 -0.09 16.29
N GLU A 5 0.63 -0.51 15.86
CA GLU A 5 0.47 -1.43 14.74
C GLU A 5 0.36 -0.64 13.42
N ASP A 6 1.28 0.31 13.21
CA ASP A 6 1.62 0.72 11.86
C ASP A 6 2.40 -0.43 11.26
N PHE A 7 1.66 -1.36 10.63
CA PHE A 7 2.26 -2.48 9.91
C PHE A 7 3.30 -1.93 8.92
N ASN A 8 4.56 -2.18 9.22
CA ASN A 8 5.63 -1.76 8.34
C ASN A 8 5.69 -2.71 7.12
N LEU A 9 6.34 -2.29 6.03
CA LEU A 9 6.37 -3.07 4.78
C LEU A 9 6.89 -4.50 4.99
N ARG A 10 7.72 -4.72 6.01
CA ARG A 10 8.27 -6.02 6.37
C ARG A 10 7.21 -6.93 6.93
N GLU A 11 6.43 -6.48 7.91
CA GLU A 11 5.36 -7.27 8.53
C GLU A 11 4.26 -7.61 7.52
N ILE A 12 3.94 -6.68 6.62
CA ILE A 12 3.04 -6.91 5.49
C ILE A 12 3.62 -7.96 4.55
N GLY A 13 4.92 -7.85 4.24
CA GLY A 13 5.63 -8.81 3.41
C GLY A 13 5.63 -10.21 4.02
N GLU A 14 6.00 -10.34 5.28
CA GLU A 14 6.02 -11.59 6.04
C GLU A 14 4.62 -12.23 6.08
N THR A 15 3.58 -11.44 6.35
CA THR A 15 2.17 -11.91 6.38
C THR A 15 1.71 -12.43 5.02
N LEU A 16 2.13 -11.79 3.92
CA LEU A 16 1.70 -12.14 2.55
C LEU A 16 2.66 -13.10 1.84
N GLY A 17 3.78 -13.50 2.47
CA GLY A 17 4.83 -14.28 1.81
C GLY A 17 5.53 -13.54 0.67
N LEU A 18 5.63 -12.22 0.77
CA LEU A 18 6.20 -11.32 -0.24
C LEU A 18 7.36 -10.50 0.32
N THR A 19 8.24 -10.02 -0.56
CA THR A 19 9.31 -9.09 -0.15
C THR A 19 8.76 -7.67 0.06
N GLU A 20 9.42 -6.88 0.91
CA GLU A 20 9.11 -5.46 1.12
C GLU A 20 9.07 -4.68 -0.20
N SER A 21 10.02 -4.93 -1.09
CA SER A 21 10.08 -4.33 -2.43
C SER A 21 8.83 -4.63 -3.25
N ARG A 22 8.29 -5.86 -3.15
CA ARG A 22 7.06 -6.23 -3.84
C ARG A 22 5.85 -5.51 -3.27
N ILE A 23 5.78 -5.34 -1.95
CA ILE A 23 4.72 -4.56 -1.30
C ILE A 23 4.78 -3.08 -1.75
N SER A 24 5.97 -2.48 -1.72
CA SER A 24 6.17 -1.08 -2.16
C SER A 24 5.72 -0.84 -3.62
N GLN A 25 6.03 -1.79 -4.51
CA GLN A 25 5.57 -1.75 -5.90
C GLN A 25 4.04 -1.84 -6.01
N LEU A 26 3.39 -2.76 -5.28
CA LEU A 26 1.94 -2.92 -5.29
C LEU A 26 1.23 -1.66 -4.78
N ILE A 27 1.73 -1.06 -3.70
CA ILE A 27 1.21 0.20 -3.14
C ILE A 27 1.35 1.32 -4.18
N SER A 28 2.53 1.47 -4.78
CA SER A 28 2.79 2.49 -5.81
C SER A 28 1.81 2.38 -6.98
N GLN A 29 1.57 1.16 -7.47
CA GLN A 29 0.60 0.90 -8.53
C GLN A 29 -0.85 1.18 -8.09
N ALA A 30 -1.23 0.80 -6.87
CA ALA A 30 -2.55 1.07 -6.32
C ALA A 30 -2.81 2.58 -6.23
N MET A 31 -1.82 3.35 -5.78
CA MET A 31 -1.90 4.81 -5.71
C MET A 31 -2.06 5.46 -7.09
N VAL A 32 -1.37 4.97 -8.12
CA VAL A 32 -1.58 5.43 -9.51
C VAL A 32 -3.02 5.20 -9.95
N ARG A 33 -3.56 3.98 -9.74
CA ARG A 33 -4.94 3.64 -10.09
C ARG A 33 -5.95 4.51 -9.34
N LEU A 34 -5.74 4.72 -8.04
CA LEU A 34 -6.61 5.55 -7.21
C LEU A 34 -6.62 7.01 -7.69
N ARG A 35 -5.44 7.59 -7.97
CA ARG A 35 -5.35 8.95 -8.53
C ARG A 35 -6.11 9.08 -9.85
N GLY A 36 -6.01 8.07 -10.72
CA GLY A 36 -6.78 8.04 -11.97
C GLY A 36 -8.29 8.07 -11.71
N ARG A 37 -8.79 7.22 -10.79
CA ARG A 37 -10.21 7.20 -10.42
C ARG A 37 -10.69 8.51 -9.79
N LEU A 38 -9.91 9.11 -8.90
CA LEU A 38 -10.27 10.38 -8.26
C LEU A 38 -10.30 11.54 -9.25
N LYS A 39 -9.41 11.56 -10.26
CA LYS A 39 -9.47 12.54 -11.34
C LYS A 39 -10.77 12.42 -12.15
N LEU A 40 -11.26 11.20 -12.40
CA LEU A 40 -12.51 10.97 -13.12
C LEU A 40 -13.75 11.45 -12.34
N HIS A 41 -13.73 11.39 -11.01
CA HIS A 41 -14.86 11.82 -10.16
C HIS A 41 -14.91 13.34 -9.90
N LYS A 42 -13.92 14.12 -10.39
CA LYS A 42 -13.86 15.58 -10.21
C LYS A 42 -14.41 16.39 -11.40
N ASN A 43 -14.98 15.72 -12.40
CA ASN A 43 -15.70 16.33 -13.53
C ASN A 43 -17.20 16.11 -13.38
#